data_AF-A0A9X3IQU8-F1
#
_entry.id   AF-A0A9X3IQU8-F1
#
_cell.length_a   1.000
_cell.length_b   1.000
_cell.length_c   1.000
_cell.angle_alpha   90.00
_cell.angle_beta   90.00
_cell.angle_gamma   90.00
#
_symmetry.space_group_name_H-M   'P 1'
#
loop_
_entity.id
_entity.type
_entity.pdbx_description
1 polymer ?
#
loop_
_entity_poly.entity_id
_entity_poly.type
_entity_poly.pdbx_seq_one_letter_code
_entity_poly.pdbx_strand_id
1 'polypeptide(L)'
;MALRTRGKNRIRSTSIFSCKLKCMDCGSYYGSKVWHSNSKYRRVIWRCNHKYDEDEKCQTPHLYEDEIKELFIKATNQLVGMKDEVMSNYAEMKEMLFGTAELEAEQENLETEINEIAGLIEDCVNENARVALNQTEYEERYNALVARFDKANARLEEVKQEVVERPAKGMQVERFLHELEKVGIIDELEDDLFMGLVDVIEVWHDKKVVRFKDGSEVEV
;
A
#
# COMPACT_ATOMS: atom_id res chain seq x y z
N MET A 1 -5.62 2.93 11.79
CA MET A 1 -5.76 4.40 11.95
C MET A 1 -4.60 5.07 11.22
N ALA A 2 -4.83 5.66 10.05
CA ALA A 2 -3.76 6.35 9.33
C ALA A 2 -3.32 7.60 10.10
N LEU A 3 -2.01 7.70 10.39
CA LEU A 3 -1.41 8.83 11.09
C LEU A 3 -1.56 10.12 10.27
N ARG A 4 -1.94 11.20 10.95
CA ARG A 4 -2.14 12.53 10.36
C ARG A 4 -0.80 13.19 10.05
N THR A 5 -0.34 13.14 8.80
CA THR A 5 0.83 13.91 8.34
C THR A 5 0.43 15.35 8.00
N ARG A 6 1.20 16.34 8.46
CA ARG A 6 1.02 17.75 8.04
C ARG A 6 1.60 17.92 6.63
N GLY A 7 0.73 17.98 5.61
CA GLY A 7 1.08 18.28 4.22
C GLY A 7 -0.12 18.87 3.44
N LYS A 8 0.11 19.31 2.19
CA LYS A 8 -0.90 19.93 1.29
C LYS A 8 -2.19 19.08 1.10
N ASN A 9 -2.15 17.78 1.43
CA ASN A 9 -3.27 16.83 1.36
C ASN A 9 -4.04 16.72 2.69
N ARG A 10 -4.50 17.84 3.27
CA ARG A 10 -5.32 17.79 4.49
C ARG A 10 -6.75 17.34 4.16
N ILE A 11 -7.02 16.04 4.31
CA ILE A 11 -8.36 15.48 4.10
C ILE A 11 -9.23 15.74 5.32
N ARG A 12 -10.35 16.45 5.15
CA ARG A 12 -11.40 16.55 6.17
C ARG A 12 -12.34 15.36 5.95
N SER A 13 -12.44 14.44 6.91
CA SER A 13 -13.35 13.29 6.82
C SER A 13 -14.80 13.74 7.09
N THR A 14 -15.47 14.26 6.07
CA THR A 14 -16.88 14.66 6.14
C THR A 14 -17.84 13.63 5.55
N SER A 15 -17.33 12.56 4.94
CA SER A 15 -18.11 11.47 4.32
C SER A 15 -17.26 10.20 4.21
N ILE A 16 -17.91 9.02 4.16
CA ILE A 16 -17.28 7.71 3.95
C ILE A 16 -16.48 7.61 2.64
N PHE A 17 -16.79 8.42 1.63
CA PHE A 17 -16.06 8.42 0.35
C PHE A 17 -14.78 9.27 0.41
N SER A 18 -14.54 9.98 1.52
CA SER A 18 -13.29 10.72 1.72
C SER A 18 -12.13 9.74 1.75
N CYS A 19 -11.04 10.02 1.02
CA CYS A 19 -9.91 9.11 0.83
C CYS A 19 -10.22 7.80 0.07
N LYS A 20 -11.41 7.65 -0.52
CA LYS A 20 -11.80 6.43 -1.26
C LYS A 20 -11.90 6.62 -2.75
N LEU A 21 -11.78 7.85 -3.24
CA LEU A 21 -11.90 8.19 -4.66
C LEU A 21 -10.60 8.83 -5.13
N LYS A 22 -9.87 8.16 -6.02
CA LYS A 22 -8.55 8.59 -6.50
C LYS A 22 -8.62 8.98 -7.98
N CYS A 23 -8.07 10.14 -8.30
CA CYS A 23 -7.94 10.63 -9.68
C CYS A 23 -6.76 9.95 -10.35
N MET A 24 -6.98 9.29 -11.48
CA MET A 24 -5.90 8.61 -12.21
C MET A 24 -5.10 9.51 -13.15
N ASP A 25 -5.53 10.76 -13.35
CA ASP A 25 -4.71 11.75 -14.08
C ASP A 25 -3.58 12.33 -13.20
N CYS A 26 -3.85 12.60 -11.92
CA CYS A 26 -2.91 13.32 -11.03
C CYS A 26 -2.59 12.61 -9.72
N GLY A 27 -3.18 11.44 -9.45
CA GLY A 27 -3.01 10.68 -8.21
C GLY A 27 -3.65 11.30 -6.96
N SER A 28 -4.17 12.53 -7.02
CA SER A 28 -4.84 13.20 -5.89
C SER A 28 -6.23 12.63 -5.62
N TYR A 29 -6.72 12.80 -4.40
CA TYR A 29 -8.05 12.35 -4.01
C TYR A 29 -9.14 13.33 -4.45
N TYR A 30 -10.33 12.81 -4.70
CA TYR A 30 -11.53 13.61 -4.85
C TYR A 30 -11.95 14.20 -3.51
N GLY A 31 -12.71 15.29 -3.57
CA GLY A 31 -13.39 15.84 -2.41
C GLY A 31 -14.76 16.39 -2.77
N SER A 32 -15.70 16.27 -1.83
CA SER A 32 -17.05 16.80 -1.97
C SER A 32 -17.07 18.30 -2.27
N LYS A 33 -17.92 18.73 -3.20
CA LYS A 33 -18.21 20.14 -3.54
C LYS A 33 -19.72 20.32 -3.56
N VAL A 34 -20.20 21.43 -2.99
CA VAL A 34 -21.63 21.77 -3.03
C VAL A 34 -21.88 22.64 -4.26
N TRP A 35 -22.80 22.20 -5.12
CA TRP A 35 -23.31 22.99 -6.24
C TRP A 35 -24.68 23.56 -5.90
N HIS A 36 -24.97 24.76 -6.38
CA HIS A 36 -26.21 25.51 -6.13
C HIS A 36 -26.56 25.63 -4.63
N SER A 37 -25.59 26.01 -3.80
CA SER A 37 -25.71 26.00 -2.32
C SER A 37 -26.94 26.71 -1.75
N ASN A 38 -27.45 27.73 -2.45
CA ASN A 38 -28.54 28.59 -1.98
C ASN A 38 -29.87 28.35 -2.74
N SER A 39 -30.02 27.20 -3.42
CA SER A 39 -31.24 26.89 -4.18
C SER A 39 -31.80 25.51 -3.85
N LYS A 40 -33.06 25.25 -4.25
CA LYS A 40 -33.70 23.93 -4.15
C LYS A 40 -33.01 22.82 -4.96
N TYR A 41 -32.05 23.18 -5.83
CA TYR A 41 -31.24 22.26 -6.62
C TYR A 41 -29.85 22.02 -6.00
N ARG A 42 -29.69 22.36 -4.70
CA ARG A 42 -28.47 22.09 -3.94
C ARG A 42 -28.12 20.61 -4.06
N ARG A 43 -26.92 20.32 -4.55
CA ARG A 43 -26.40 18.96 -4.74
C ARG A 43 -24.95 18.86 -4.31
N VAL A 44 -24.55 17.70 -3.82
CA VAL A 44 -23.15 17.38 -3.53
C VAL A 44 -22.60 16.59 -4.71
N ILE A 45 -21.47 17.03 -5.22
CA ILE A 45 -20.70 16.29 -6.23
C ILE A 45 -19.31 15.97 -5.70
N TRP A 46 -18.70 14.93 -6.23
CA TRP A 46 -17.33 14.56 -5.98
C TRP A 46 -16.48 14.93 -7.18
N ARG A 47 -15.39 15.66 -6.94
CA ARG A 47 -14.48 16.11 -7.99
C ARG A 47 -13.05 16.06 -7.50
N CYS A 48 -12.12 15.74 -8.40
CA CYS A 48 -10.68 15.84 -8.14
C CYS A 48 -10.36 17.19 -7.50
N ASN A 49 -9.64 17.16 -6.36
CA ASN A 49 -9.28 18.39 -5.65
C ASN A 49 -8.27 19.24 -6.43
N HIS A 50 -7.44 18.61 -7.27
CA HIS A 50 -6.39 19.27 -8.07
C HIS A 50 -6.86 19.57 -9.51
N LYS A 51 -8.16 19.52 -9.81
CA LYS A 51 -8.67 19.67 -11.19
C LYS A 51 -8.25 20.99 -11.86
N TYR A 52 -7.95 22.02 -11.07
CA TYR A 52 -7.58 23.35 -11.55
C TYR A 52 -6.21 23.82 -11.04
N ASP A 53 -5.35 22.89 -10.63
CA ASP A 53 -3.98 23.22 -10.25
C ASP A 53 -3.17 23.62 -11.50
N GLU A 54 -2.07 24.36 -11.30
CA GLU A 54 -1.39 25.11 -12.36
C GLU A 54 -0.74 24.21 -13.44
N ASP A 55 -0.38 22.97 -13.11
CA ASP A 55 0.51 22.13 -13.94
C ASP A 55 -0.17 21.24 -14.99
N GLU A 56 -1.49 20.98 -14.92
CA GLU A 56 -2.32 20.41 -15.99
C GLU A 56 -3.74 20.14 -15.42
N LYS A 57 -4.79 20.41 -16.21
CA LYS A 57 -6.18 20.20 -15.75
C LYS A 57 -6.56 18.73 -15.90
N CYS A 58 -6.90 18.06 -14.80
CA CYS A 58 -7.44 16.70 -14.85
C CYS A 58 -8.71 16.64 -15.72
N GLN A 59 -8.72 15.71 -16.66
CA GLN A 59 -9.82 15.36 -17.54
C GLN A 59 -10.78 14.36 -16.91
N THR A 60 -10.46 13.80 -15.74
CA THR A 60 -11.39 12.95 -14.99
C THR A 60 -12.73 13.64 -14.69
N PRO A 61 -13.86 12.90 -14.78
CA PRO A 61 -15.19 13.45 -14.56
C PRO A 61 -15.44 13.77 -13.08
N HIS A 62 -16.53 14.49 -12.82
CA HIS A 62 -17.13 14.54 -11.48
C HIS A 62 -18.08 13.37 -11.31
N LEU A 63 -18.32 12.96 -10.06
CA LEU A 63 -19.24 11.89 -9.72
C LEU A 63 -20.34 12.43 -8.80
N TYR A 64 -21.54 11.90 -8.94
CA TYR A 64 -22.61 12.01 -7.98
C TYR A 64 -22.46 10.96 -6.89
N GLU A 65 -23.10 11.20 -5.74
CA GLU A 65 -23.07 10.25 -4.64
C GLU A 65 -23.70 8.90 -5.01
N ASP A 66 -24.82 8.94 -5.73
CA ASP A 66 -25.53 7.74 -6.16
C ASP A 66 -24.71 6.93 -7.17
N GLU A 67 -23.96 7.59 -8.06
CA GLU A 67 -23.02 6.90 -8.95
C GLU A 67 -21.96 6.14 -8.16
N ILE A 68 -21.42 6.72 -7.08
CA ILE A 68 -20.41 6.05 -6.25
C ILE A 68 -21.02 4.83 -5.53
N LYS A 69 -22.25 4.95 -5.03
CA LYS A 69 -22.99 3.83 -4.43
C LYS A 69 -23.23 2.71 -5.45
N GLU A 70 -23.67 3.06 -6.65
CA GLU A 70 -23.90 2.10 -7.74
C GLU A 70 -22.61 1.38 -8.16
N LEU A 71 -21.48 2.10 -8.25
CA LEU A 71 -20.17 1.50 -8.53
C LEU A 71 -19.83 0.44 -7.48
N PHE A 72 -20.01 0.77 -6.20
CA PHE A 72 -19.76 -0.17 -5.11
C PHE A 72 -20.66 -1.40 -5.15
N ILE A 73 -21.98 -1.21 -5.34
CA ILE A 73 -22.94 -2.31 -5.39
C ILE A 73 -22.62 -3.25 -6.56
N LYS A 74 -22.39 -2.70 -7.76
CA LYS A 74 -22.05 -3.49 -8.95
C LYS A 74 -20.77 -4.29 -8.73
N ALA A 75 -19.71 -3.63 -8.25
CA ALA A 75 -18.43 -4.28 -8.03
C ALA A 75 -18.51 -5.38 -6.97
N THR A 76 -19.20 -5.11 -5.85
CA THR A 76 -19.35 -6.08 -4.75
C THR A 76 -20.17 -7.29 -5.20
N ASN A 77 -21.25 -7.09 -5.95
CA ASN A 77 -22.06 -8.20 -6.46
C ASN A 77 -21.30 -9.08 -7.47
N GLN A 78 -20.43 -8.50 -8.30
CA GLN A 78 -19.54 -9.29 -9.16
C GLN A 78 -18.57 -10.12 -8.32
N LEU A 79 -17.95 -9.51 -7.30
CA LEU A 79 -17.03 -10.20 -6.39
C LEU A 79 -17.71 -11.32 -5.60
N VAL A 80 -18.93 -11.09 -5.09
CA VAL A 80 -19.74 -12.10 -4.40
C VAL A 80 -20.03 -13.30 -5.31
N GLY A 81 -20.24 -13.05 -6.61
CA GLY A 81 -20.42 -14.12 -7.60
C GLY A 81 -19.18 -15.01 -7.79
N MET A 82 -18.00 -14.52 -7.44
CA MET A 82 -16.71 -15.24 -7.55
C MET A 82 -16.14 -15.65 -6.19
N LYS A 83 -16.85 -15.43 -5.08
CA LYS A 83 -16.27 -15.52 -3.73
C LYS A 83 -15.69 -16.89 -3.41
N ASP A 84 -16.35 -17.97 -3.81
CA ASP A 84 -15.88 -19.33 -3.51
C ASP A 84 -14.55 -19.64 -4.21
N GLU A 85 -14.39 -19.15 -5.45
CA GLU A 85 -13.13 -19.27 -6.21
C GLU A 85 -12.01 -18.44 -5.57
N VAL A 86 -12.31 -17.19 -5.19
CA VAL A 86 -11.35 -16.30 -4.52
C VAL A 86 -10.87 -16.91 -3.20
N MET A 87 -11.77 -17.48 -2.39
CA MET A 87 -11.44 -18.13 -1.13
C MET A 87 -10.56 -19.38 -1.35
N SER A 88 -10.88 -20.19 -2.35
CA SER A 88 -10.10 -21.40 -2.69
C SER A 88 -8.68 -21.02 -3.14
N ASN A 89 -8.56 -20.09 -4.07
CA ASN A 89 -7.26 -19.63 -4.60
C ASN A 89 -6.40 -19.03 -3.48
N TYR A 90 -7.01 -18.26 -2.57
CA TYR A 90 -6.29 -17.72 -1.42
C TYR A 90 -5.74 -18.84 -0.53
N ALA A 91 -6.54 -19.84 -0.18
CA ALA A 91 -6.11 -20.94 0.68
C ALA A 91 -4.92 -21.71 0.10
N GLU A 92 -4.86 -21.87 -1.22
CA GLU A 92 -3.75 -22.54 -1.92
C GLU A 92 -2.48 -21.67 -1.98
N MET A 93 -2.64 -20.35 -2.16
CA MET A 93 -1.51 -19.45 -2.41
C MET A 93 -1.00 -18.72 -1.17
N LYS A 94 -1.71 -18.75 -0.03
CA LYS A 94 -1.41 -17.90 1.13
C LYS A 94 0.03 -18.05 1.65
N GLU A 95 0.57 -19.26 1.73
CA GLU A 95 1.92 -19.49 2.24
C GLU A 95 2.97 -18.99 1.25
N MET A 96 2.73 -19.19 -0.05
CA MET A 96 3.60 -18.66 -1.10
C MET A 96 3.57 -17.13 -1.14
N LEU A 97 2.41 -16.50 -0.94
CA LEU A 97 2.26 -15.05 -1.03
C LEU A 97 2.69 -14.32 0.25
N PHE A 98 2.42 -14.89 1.43
CA PHE A 98 2.57 -14.21 2.72
C PHE A 98 3.52 -14.90 3.70
N GLY A 99 4.02 -16.09 3.39
CA GLY A 99 5.01 -16.78 4.21
C GLY A 99 6.35 -16.05 4.26
N THR A 100 6.99 -16.10 5.43
CA THR A 100 8.25 -15.39 5.73
C THR A 100 9.42 -16.30 6.04
N ALA A 101 9.25 -17.63 6.03
CA ALA A 101 10.28 -18.57 6.46
C ALA A 101 11.64 -18.39 5.76
N GLU A 102 11.64 -18.15 4.45
CA GLU A 102 12.87 -17.90 3.68
C GLU A 102 13.51 -16.55 4.03
N LEU A 103 12.69 -15.51 4.24
CA LEU A 103 13.15 -14.17 4.63
C LEU A 103 13.72 -14.16 6.05
N GLU A 104 13.11 -14.90 6.98
CA GLU A 104 13.60 -15.05 8.34
C GLU A 104 14.95 -15.79 8.37
N ALA A 105 15.10 -16.84 7.55
CA ALA A 105 16.38 -17.52 7.39
C ALA A 105 17.44 -16.61 6.74
N GLU A 106 17.08 -15.81 5.74
CA GLU A 106 17.97 -14.80 5.15
C GLU A 106 18.39 -13.75 6.20
N GLN A 107 17.46 -13.30 7.04
CA GLN A 107 17.73 -12.36 8.12
C GLN A 107 18.78 -12.90 9.11
N GLU A 108 18.64 -14.15 9.57
CA GLU A 108 19.59 -14.79 10.49
C GLU A 108 20.98 -14.92 9.87
N ASN A 109 21.05 -15.29 8.58
CA ASN A 109 22.30 -15.40 7.85
C ASN A 109 22.99 -14.03 7.70
N LEU A 110 22.24 -12.98 7.37
CA LEU A 110 22.77 -11.62 7.24
C LEU A 110 23.25 -11.06 8.59
N GLU A 111 22.51 -11.30 9.67
CA GLU A 111 22.93 -10.92 11.02
C GLU A 111 24.24 -11.62 11.41
N THR A 112 24.39 -12.89 11.06
CA THR A 112 25.64 -13.64 11.27
C THR A 112 26.78 -13.06 10.45
N GLU A 113 26.58 -12.84 9.14
CA GLU A 113 27.60 -12.25 8.26
C GLU A 113 28.05 -10.87 8.73
N ILE A 114 27.11 -10.01 9.16
CA ILE A 114 27.42 -8.66 9.67
C ILE A 114 28.30 -8.74 10.92
N ASN A 115 28.01 -9.66 11.85
CA ASN A 115 28.83 -9.86 13.04
C ASN A 115 30.24 -10.36 12.70
N GLU A 116 30.36 -11.30 11.75
CA GLU A 116 31.65 -11.78 11.27
C GLU A 116 32.48 -10.66 10.63
N ILE A 117 31.86 -9.85 9.75
CA ILE A 117 32.55 -8.72 9.11
C ILE A 117 32.97 -7.67 10.13
N ALA A 118 32.13 -7.37 11.13
CA ALA A 118 32.48 -6.45 12.20
C ALA A 118 33.73 -6.91 12.97
N GLY A 119 33.83 -8.21 13.29
CA GLY A 119 35.03 -8.79 13.89
C GLY A 119 36.27 -8.65 12.98
N LEU A 120 36.13 -8.89 11.68
CA LEU A 120 37.24 -8.72 10.72
C LEU A 120 37.72 -7.27 10.60
N ILE A 121 36.80 -6.31 10.68
CA ILE A 121 37.12 -4.87 10.71
C ILE A 121 37.88 -4.55 11.99
N GLU A 122 37.41 -5.01 13.15
CA GLU A 122 38.08 -4.81 14.45
C GLU A 122 39.50 -5.40 14.44
N ASP A 123 39.67 -6.62 13.95
CA ASP A 123 40.98 -7.26 13.80
C ASP A 123 41.90 -6.46 12.87
N CYS A 124 41.38 -5.98 11.74
CA CYS A 124 42.15 -5.17 10.78
C CYS A 124 42.64 -3.86 11.41
N VAL A 125 41.79 -3.18 12.18
CA VAL A 125 42.14 -1.95 12.91
C VAL A 125 43.18 -2.24 14.00
N ASN A 126 42.99 -3.32 14.77
CA ASN A 126 43.92 -3.74 15.83
C ASN A 126 45.30 -4.11 15.30
N GLU A 127 45.36 -4.77 14.13
CA GLU A 127 46.62 -5.13 13.46
C GLU A 127 47.41 -3.89 13.05
N ASN A 128 46.75 -2.94 12.38
CA ASN A 128 47.36 -1.67 11.96
C ASN A 128 47.83 -0.81 13.16
N ALA A 129 47.17 -0.92 14.32
CA ALA A 129 47.59 -0.23 15.53
C ALA A 129 48.84 -0.83 16.19
N ARG A 130 49.11 -2.13 15.98
CA ARG A 130 50.22 -2.87 16.62
C ARG A 130 51.44 -3.02 15.71
N VAL A 131 51.22 -3.10 14.40
CA VAL A 131 52.25 -3.41 13.39
C VAL A 131 52.25 -2.31 12.35
N ALA A 132 53.44 -1.84 11.95
CA ALA A 132 53.56 -0.94 10.82
C ALA A 132 53.21 -1.68 9.52
N LEU A 133 52.02 -1.40 8.96
CA LEU A 133 51.54 -1.97 7.70
C LEU A 133 51.74 -1.01 6.51
N ASN A 134 51.71 -1.58 5.30
CA ASN A 134 51.56 -0.79 4.08
C ASN A 134 50.17 -0.12 4.08
N GLN A 135 50.14 1.21 4.05
CA GLN A 135 48.90 1.96 4.19
C GLN A 135 47.95 1.75 3.01
N THR A 136 48.46 1.57 1.80
CA THR A 136 47.61 1.32 0.62
C THR A 136 46.93 -0.04 0.72
N GLU A 137 47.66 -1.09 1.12
CA GLU A 137 47.09 -2.43 1.29
C GLU A 137 46.08 -2.48 2.46
N TYR A 138 46.37 -1.78 3.56
CA TYR A 138 45.44 -1.64 4.67
C TYR A 138 44.14 -0.94 4.25
N GLU A 139 44.25 0.20 3.58
CA GLU A 139 43.08 0.97 3.11
C GLU A 139 42.23 0.14 2.14
N GLU A 140 42.84 -0.58 1.21
CA GLU A 140 42.13 -1.47 0.29
C GLU A 140 41.36 -2.57 1.04
N ARG A 141 42.01 -3.28 1.98
CA ARG A 141 41.38 -4.33 2.78
C ARG A 141 40.25 -3.78 3.67
N TYR A 142 40.50 -2.67 4.36
CA TYR A 142 39.53 -2.03 5.24
C TYR A 142 38.31 -1.55 4.45
N ASN A 143 38.52 -0.83 3.35
CA ASN A 143 37.43 -0.32 2.51
C ASN A 143 36.61 -1.46 1.90
N ALA A 144 37.23 -2.58 1.52
CA ALA A 144 36.52 -3.76 1.04
C ALA A 144 35.61 -4.37 2.13
N LEU A 145 36.08 -4.45 3.39
CA LEU A 145 35.28 -4.93 4.51
C LEU A 145 34.12 -3.99 4.83
N VAL A 146 34.35 -2.68 4.85
CA VAL A 146 33.30 -1.66 5.05
C VAL A 146 32.25 -1.75 3.94
N ALA A 147 32.66 -1.84 2.68
CA ALA A 147 31.71 -1.97 1.56
C ALA A 147 30.85 -3.25 1.67
N ARG A 148 31.43 -4.36 2.13
CA ARG A 148 30.68 -5.61 2.36
C ARG A 148 29.71 -5.47 3.54
N PHE A 149 30.14 -4.83 4.62
CA PHE A 149 29.30 -4.52 5.78
C PHE A 149 28.09 -3.68 5.37
N ASP A 150 28.32 -2.56 4.68
CA ASP A 150 27.27 -1.64 4.25
C ASP A 150 26.26 -2.34 3.34
N LYS A 151 26.74 -3.20 2.43
CA LYS A 151 25.88 -3.98 1.54
C LYS A 151 25.02 -5.00 2.32
N ALA A 152 25.62 -5.76 3.23
CA ALA A 152 24.89 -6.75 4.04
C ALA A 152 23.87 -6.07 4.95
N ASN A 153 24.25 -4.95 5.57
CA ASN A 153 23.36 -4.17 6.44
C ASN A 153 22.19 -3.55 5.65
N ALA A 154 22.43 -3.02 4.45
CA ALA A 154 21.36 -2.53 3.59
C ALA A 154 20.35 -3.64 3.25
N ARG A 155 20.83 -4.84 2.89
CA ARG A 155 19.94 -5.98 2.64
C ARG A 155 19.20 -6.44 3.89
N LEU A 156 19.85 -6.43 5.06
CA LEU A 156 19.21 -6.80 6.32
C LEU A 156 18.03 -5.86 6.65
N GLU A 157 18.19 -4.56 6.44
CA GLU A 157 17.11 -3.59 6.66
C GLU A 157 15.94 -3.80 5.69
N GLU A 158 16.21 -4.13 4.42
CA GLU A 158 15.16 -4.51 3.45
C GLU A 158 14.42 -5.77 3.89
N VAL A 159 15.15 -6.84 4.23
CA VAL A 159 14.56 -8.12 4.66
C VAL A 159 13.73 -7.94 5.93
N LYS A 160 14.21 -7.17 6.91
CA LYS A 160 13.45 -6.85 8.13
C LYS A 160 12.13 -6.14 7.82
N GLN A 161 12.12 -5.23 6.85
CA GLN A 161 10.88 -4.59 6.40
C GLN A 161 9.93 -5.61 5.75
N GLU A 162 10.44 -6.46 4.86
CA GLU A 162 9.63 -7.49 4.19
C GLU A 162 9.01 -8.50 5.17
N VAL A 163 9.76 -8.95 6.17
CA VAL A 163 9.29 -9.86 7.24
C VAL A 163 8.12 -9.26 8.03
N VAL A 164 8.06 -7.93 8.16
CA VAL A 164 6.95 -7.24 8.84
C VAL A 164 5.78 -6.96 7.90
N GLU A 165 6.06 -6.47 6.69
CA GLU A 165 5.01 -6.06 5.75
C GLU A 165 4.22 -7.23 5.18
N ARG A 166 4.88 -8.35 4.90
CA ARG A 166 4.29 -9.48 4.19
C ARG A 166 3.20 -10.18 5.01
N PRO A 167 3.40 -10.51 6.30
CA PRO A 167 2.32 -11.00 7.17
C PRO A 167 1.23 -9.96 7.40
N ALA A 168 1.58 -8.67 7.50
CA ALA A 168 0.59 -7.60 7.68
C ALA A 168 -0.37 -7.49 6.49
N LYS A 169 0.14 -7.62 5.27
CA LYS A 169 -0.67 -7.75 4.05
C LYS A 169 -1.53 -9.01 4.10
N GLY A 170 -0.96 -10.15 4.50
CA GLY A 170 -1.71 -11.40 4.69
C GLY A 170 -2.92 -11.23 5.60
N MET A 171 -2.73 -10.68 6.80
CA MET A 171 -3.81 -10.40 7.76
C MET A 171 -4.89 -9.45 7.20
N GLN A 172 -4.50 -8.48 6.38
CA GLN A 172 -5.47 -7.60 5.71
C GLN A 172 -6.36 -8.38 4.75
N VAL A 173 -5.78 -9.29 3.96
CA VAL A 173 -6.54 -10.15 3.04
C VAL A 173 -7.43 -11.12 3.83
N GLU A 174 -6.93 -11.77 4.88
CA GLU A 174 -7.75 -12.67 5.71
C GLU A 174 -8.96 -11.97 6.31
N ARG A 175 -8.77 -10.74 6.81
CA ARG A 175 -9.86 -9.93 7.33
C ARG A 175 -10.89 -9.61 6.24
N PHE A 176 -10.42 -9.24 5.05
CA PHE A 176 -11.30 -8.97 3.91
C PHE A 176 -12.11 -10.21 3.54
N LEU A 177 -11.47 -11.38 3.43
CA LEU A 177 -12.12 -12.63 3.08
C LEU A 177 -13.16 -13.05 4.12
N HIS A 178 -12.87 -12.84 5.40
CA HIS A 178 -13.84 -13.06 6.48
C HIS A 178 -15.06 -12.13 6.42
N GLU A 179 -14.87 -10.88 5.94
CA GLU A 179 -15.98 -9.96 5.69
C GLU A 179 -16.77 -10.41 4.45
N LEU A 180 -16.10 -10.75 3.33
CA LEU A 180 -16.72 -11.19 2.08
C LEU A 180 -17.53 -12.48 2.22
N GLU A 181 -17.07 -13.44 3.03
CA GLU A 181 -17.76 -14.73 3.25
C GLU A 181 -19.23 -14.52 3.70
N LYS A 182 -19.45 -13.53 4.57
CA LYS A 182 -20.76 -13.21 5.16
C LYS A 182 -21.67 -12.43 4.22
N VAL A 183 -21.14 -11.93 3.11
CA VAL A 183 -21.82 -11.01 2.22
C VAL A 183 -22.56 -11.82 1.13
N GLY A 184 -23.81 -11.45 0.93
CA GLY A 184 -24.65 -11.90 -0.19
C GLY A 184 -24.76 -10.82 -1.26
N ILE A 185 -25.70 -10.98 -2.18
CA ILE A 185 -26.05 -9.91 -3.12
C ILE A 185 -26.60 -8.72 -2.33
N ILE A 186 -26.07 -7.54 -2.60
CA ILE A 186 -26.48 -6.27 -1.98
C ILE A 186 -27.19 -5.37 -3.00
N ASP A 187 -28.12 -4.55 -2.50
CA ASP A 187 -28.87 -3.55 -3.26
C ASP A 187 -28.69 -2.12 -2.72
N GLU A 188 -28.15 -1.97 -1.50
CA GLU A 188 -27.80 -0.70 -0.88
C GLU A 188 -26.34 -0.68 -0.39
N LEU A 189 -25.82 0.52 -0.18
CA LEU A 189 -24.49 0.70 0.40
C LEU A 189 -24.59 0.76 1.92
N GLU A 190 -23.92 -0.17 2.60
CA GLU A 190 -23.67 -0.12 4.04
C GLU A 190 -22.27 0.45 4.33
N ASP A 191 -22.18 1.49 5.16
CA ASP A 191 -20.94 2.22 5.45
C ASP A 191 -19.81 1.30 5.95
N ASP A 192 -20.12 0.40 6.89
CA ASP A 192 -19.13 -0.52 7.46
C ASP A 192 -18.64 -1.54 6.43
N LEU A 193 -19.54 -2.04 5.58
CA LEU A 193 -19.20 -2.96 4.50
C LEU A 193 -18.33 -2.28 3.44
N PHE A 194 -18.69 -1.06 3.04
CA PHE A 194 -17.90 -0.25 2.12
C PHE A 194 -16.49 0.00 2.67
N MET A 195 -16.38 0.39 3.94
CA MET A 195 -15.11 0.63 4.60
C MET A 195 -14.31 -0.65 4.83
N GLY A 196 -14.98 -1.79 4.96
CA GLY A 196 -14.43 -3.12 5.11
C GLY A 196 -13.79 -3.64 3.82
N LEU A 197 -14.55 -3.60 2.72
CA LEU A 197 -14.18 -4.22 1.46
C LEU A 197 -13.33 -3.32 0.54
N VAL A 198 -13.71 -2.05 0.38
CA VAL A 198 -13.09 -1.17 -0.61
C VAL A 198 -11.76 -0.65 -0.09
N ASP A 199 -10.71 -0.76 -0.90
CA ASP A 199 -9.47 -0.02 -0.68
C ASP A 199 -9.60 1.39 -1.27
N VAL A 200 -9.81 1.47 -2.59
CA VAL A 200 -9.95 2.72 -3.35
C VAL A 200 -10.80 2.50 -4.61
N ILE A 201 -11.49 3.54 -5.05
CA ILE A 201 -12.13 3.63 -6.36
C ILE A 201 -11.28 4.57 -7.22
N GLU A 202 -10.70 4.01 -8.27
CA GLU A 202 -9.88 4.71 -9.25
C GLU A 202 -10.77 5.28 -10.35
N VAL A 203 -10.72 6.59 -10.51
CA VAL A 203 -11.51 7.31 -11.52
C VAL A 203 -10.59 7.72 -12.64
N TRP A 204 -10.82 7.12 -13.81
CA TRP A 204 -10.17 7.44 -15.07
C TRP A 204 -11.04 8.38 -15.89
N HIS A 205 -10.55 8.80 -17.05
CA HIS A 205 -11.32 9.67 -17.94
C HIS A 205 -12.61 8.98 -18.45
N ASP A 206 -12.48 7.73 -18.86
CA ASP A 206 -13.53 6.91 -19.47
C ASP A 206 -14.10 5.86 -18.50
N LYS A 207 -13.26 5.23 -17.67
CA LYS A 207 -13.66 4.13 -16.78
C LYS A 207 -13.54 4.41 -15.29
N LYS A 208 -14.10 3.50 -14.48
CA LYS A 208 -13.98 3.49 -13.02
C LYS A 208 -13.65 2.08 -12.58
N VAL A 209 -12.67 1.95 -11.70
CA VAL A 209 -12.21 0.66 -11.17
C VAL A 209 -12.35 0.67 -9.66
N VAL A 210 -13.09 -0.28 -9.11
CA VAL A 210 -13.15 -0.51 -7.67
C VAL A 210 -12.05 -1.50 -7.31
N ARG A 211 -11.09 -1.05 -6.52
CA ARG A 211 -10.04 -1.87 -5.94
C ARG A 211 -10.44 -2.28 -4.52
N PHE A 212 -10.49 -3.57 -4.28
CA PHE A 212 -10.78 -4.18 -3.00
C PHE A 212 -9.51 -4.38 -2.17
N LYS A 213 -9.66 -4.59 -0.86
CA LYS A 213 -8.52 -4.72 0.06
C LYS A 213 -7.75 -6.03 -0.05
N ASP A 214 -8.30 -7.04 -0.71
CA ASP A 214 -7.56 -8.23 -1.14
C ASP A 214 -6.69 -7.99 -2.38
N GLY A 215 -6.84 -6.83 -3.04
CA GLY A 215 -6.16 -6.49 -4.28
C GLY A 215 -6.98 -6.75 -5.53
N SER A 216 -8.16 -7.38 -5.42
CA SER A 216 -9.05 -7.61 -6.56
C SER A 216 -9.52 -6.29 -7.16
N GLU A 217 -9.67 -6.26 -8.48
CA GLU A 217 -10.10 -5.09 -9.24
C GLU A 217 -11.36 -5.41 -10.05
N VAL A 218 -12.36 -4.54 -9.95
CA VAL A 218 -13.57 -4.63 -10.77
C VAL A 218 -13.77 -3.32 -11.52
N GLU A 219 -13.70 -3.40 -12.85
CA GLU A 219 -14.08 -2.29 -13.74
C GLU A 219 -15.60 -2.27 -13.93
N VAL A 220 -16.21 -1.09 -13.78
CA VAL A 220 -17.67 -0.88 -13.84
C VAL A 220 -18.05 0.16 -14.88
#